data_AF-A0A365TDU0-F1
#
_entry.id   AF-A0A365TDU0-F1
#
_cell.length_a   1.000
_cell.length_b   1.000
_cell.length_c   1.000
_cell.angle_alpha   90.00
_cell.angle_beta   90.00
_cell.angle_gamma   90.00
#
_symmetry.space_group_name_H-M   'P 1'
#
loop_
_entity.id
_entity.type
_entity.pdbx_description
1 polymer ?
#
loop_
_entity_poly.entity_id
_entity_poly.type
_entity_poly.pdbx_seq_one_letter_code
_entity_poly.pdbx_strand_id
1 'polypeptide(L)'
;MISKGCEQCAKGGKMVLFVYGYCDQRDCFYCPLGENRKNVTDVYANERLVEDDEDVITEAKRMDALGTSITGGEPQEAMNKTCRYLSMLKEEFGEDHHTHLYTGITGGRENMRRLSEAGLDEIRFHPPYELWGDLHGTEWEEILHVAREEGLTPAFEIPGIRPEEEFLEFLDEGAAEFCNVNEFEMSDGNYRRMQEAGYELQDGHMSAVDGSKEQILDAMGDHERVYFCTSVFKDAAQHRNRLKRMARNIRREFDDVTDDGTLVYGKTWETRERLEELGVPEEFYTVKSDHVELAWWLLEEMVEEGDVERGEIVEQYPTYDGQVVERTPLA
;
A
#
# COMPACT_ATOMS: atom_id res chain seq x y z
N MET A 1 15.37 7.62 -9.92
CA MET A 1 14.33 6.71 -9.41
C MET A 1 13.68 6.06 -10.63
N ILE A 2 13.43 4.75 -10.57
CA ILE A 2 13.45 3.88 -11.77
C ILE A 2 12.09 3.80 -12.49
N SER A 3 10.96 4.08 -11.82
CA SER A 3 9.65 4.18 -12.46
C SER A 3 8.76 5.21 -11.74
N LYS A 4 7.80 5.82 -12.47
CA LYS A 4 6.82 6.77 -11.90
C LYS A 4 6.03 6.12 -10.75
N GLY A 5 5.72 4.83 -10.85
CA GLY A 5 5.13 4.04 -9.77
C GLY A 5 5.99 4.02 -8.52
N CYS A 6 7.30 3.75 -8.63
CA CYS A 6 8.23 3.76 -7.50
C CYS A 6 8.40 5.17 -6.91
N GLU A 7 8.43 6.22 -7.74
CA GLU A 7 8.49 7.62 -7.31
C GLU A 7 7.32 8.05 -6.45
N GLN A 8 6.12 7.72 -6.89
CA GLN A 8 4.90 8.04 -6.16
C GLN A 8 4.79 7.18 -4.89
N CYS A 9 5.23 5.91 -4.95
CA CYS A 9 5.27 5.01 -3.82
C CYS A 9 6.16 5.56 -2.69
N ALA A 10 7.38 6.00 -3.02
CA ALA A 10 8.31 6.65 -2.09
C ALA A 10 7.71 7.86 -1.38
N LYS A 11 6.86 8.62 -2.07
CA LYS A 11 6.15 9.80 -1.55
C LYS A 11 4.91 9.45 -0.71
N GLY A 12 4.60 8.16 -0.52
CA GLY A 12 3.36 7.70 0.12
C GLY A 12 2.10 8.03 -0.68
N GLY A 13 2.23 8.31 -1.98
CA GLY A 13 1.16 8.79 -2.85
C GLY A 13 0.47 7.70 -3.68
N LYS A 14 0.85 6.43 -3.51
CA LYS A 14 0.20 5.31 -4.20
C LYS A 14 -0.83 4.66 -3.30
N MET A 15 -2.10 4.72 -3.70
CA MET A 15 -3.14 3.89 -3.06
C MET A 15 -2.90 2.43 -3.43
N VAL A 16 -2.96 1.53 -2.46
CA VAL A 16 -2.91 0.09 -2.74
C VAL A 16 -4.34 -0.42 -2.89
N LEU A 17 -4.71 -0.89 -4.08
CA LEU A 17 -6.01 -1.45 -4.37
C LEU A 17 -5.90 -2.97 -4.50
N PHE A 18 -6.35 -3.68 -3.47
CA PHE A 18 -6.47 -5.13 -3.45
C PHE A 18 -7.81 -5.52 -4.06
N VAL A 19 -7.83 -6.17 -5.23
CA VAL A 19 -9.08 -6.39 -5.99
C VAL A 19 -9.68 -7.79 -5.86
N TYR A 20 -8.87 -8.78 -5.48
CA TYR A 20 -9.27 -10.18 -5.46
C TYR A 20 -8.27 -11.02 -4.67
N GLY A 21 -8.72 -12.00 -3.89
CA GLY A 21 -7.84 -12.80 -3.01
C GLY A 21 -7.53 -14.22 -3.46
N TYR A 22 -8.05 -14.67 -4.60
CA TYR A 22 -7.71 -15.98 -5.16
C TYR A 22 -6.51 -15.87 -6.10
N CYS A 23 -5.80 -17.00 -6.22
CA CYS A 23 -4.72 -17.22 -7.16
C CYS A 23 -4.78 -18.69 -7.56
N ASP A 24 -5.56 -19.00 -8.59
CA ASP A 24 -5.87 -20.39 -8.97
C ASP A 24 -4.66 -21.10 -9.59
N GLN A 25 -3.75 -20.33 -10.20
CA GLN A 25 -2.59 -20.86 -10.92
C GLN A 25 -1.33 -20.99 -10.06
N ARG A 26 -1.28 -20.39 -8.86
CA ARG A 26 -0.07 -20.34 -8.05
C ARG A 26 -0.34 -20.46 -6.55
N ASP A 27 0.54 -21.18 -5.86
CA ASP A 27 0.58 -21.22 -4.38
C ASP A 27 2.02 -21.04 -3.90
N CYS A 28 2.53 -19.81 -4.00
CA CYS A 28 3.93 -19.53 -3.71
C CYS A 28 4.19 -19.67 -2.21
N PHE A 29 5.21 -20.43 -1.81
CA PHE A 29 5.57 -20.63 -0.40
C PHE A 29 5.87 -19.31 0.33
N TYR A 30 6.34 -18.29 -0.38
CA TYR A 30 6.65 -16.96 0.12
C TYR A 30 5.49 -15.95 0.05
N CYS A 31 4.31 -16.31 -0.46
CA CYS A 31 3.20 -15.38 -0.65
C CYS A 31 2.79 -14.74 0.69
N PRO A 32 2.95 -13.41 0.88
CA PRO A 32 2.79 -12.75 2.17
C PRO A 32 1.33 -12.49 2.56
N LEU A 33 0.37 -12.80 1.68
CA LEU A 33 -1.05 -12.60 1.95
C LEU A 33 -1.50 -13.38 3.19
N GLY A 34 -2.02 -12.64 4.18
CA GLY A 34 -2.61 -13.23 5.37
C GLY A 34 -3.96 -13.93 5.09
N GLU A 35 -4.40 -14.73 6.05
CA GLU A 35 -5.64 -15.51 5.95
C GLU A 35 -6.88 -14.66 5.65
N ASN A 36 -6.93 -13.42 6.16
CA ASN A 36 -8.05 -12.49 5.96
C ASN A 36 -8.14 -11.93 4.52
N ARG A 37 -7.09 -12.09 3.71
CA ARG A 37 -7.04 -11.63 2.32
C ARG A 37 -6.86 -12.78 1.32
N LYS A 38 -6.50 -13.98 1.76
CA LYS A 38 -6.35 -15.16 0.88
C LYS A 38 -7.70 -15.84 0.67
N ASN A 39 -8.01 -16.25 -0.56
CA ASN A 39 -9.24 -16.96 -0.93
C ASN A 39 -10.54 -16.22 -0.58
N VAL A 40 -10.53 -14.89 -0.71
CA VAL A 40 -11.71 -14.03 -0.53
C VAL A 40 -11.99 -13.21 -1.78
N THR A 41 -13.24 -12.79 -1.95
CA THR A 41 -13.67 -11.91 -3.05
C THR A 41 -13.59 -10.43 -2.69
N ASP A 42 -13.29 -10.13 -1.43
CA ASP A 42 -13.27 -8.78 -0.85
C ASP A 42 -12.26 -7.89 -1.57
N VAL A 43 -12.60 -6.61 -1.61
CA VAL A 43 -11.78 -5.56 -2.20
C VAL A 43 -11.37 -4.61 -1.09
N TYR A 44 -10.11 -4.20 -1.08
CA TYR A 44 -9.62 -3.22 -0.13
C TYR A 44 -8.90 -2.07 -0.84
N ALA A 45 -9.26 -0.84 -0.49
CA ALA A 45 -8.49 0.35 -0.80
C ALA A 45 -7.67 0.71 0.44
N ASN A 46 -6.35 0.51 0.39
CA ASN A 46 -5.48 0.48 1.57
C ASN A 46 -6.03 -0.49 2.65
N GLU A 47 -6.45 0.05 3.80
CA GLU A 47 -7.07 -0.68 4.90
C GLU A 47 -8.62 -0.68 4.84
N ARG A 48 -9.25 0.15 4.00
CA ARG A 48 -10.71 0.25 3.86
C ARG A 48 -11.27 -0.93 3.08
N LEU A 49 -12.22 -1.66 3.68
CA LEU A 49 -13.06 -2.60 2.94
C LEU A 49 -13.97 -1.82 1.98
N VAL A 50 -14.00 -2.23 0.72
CA VAL A 50 -14.79 -1.61 -0.33
C VAL A 50 -16.14 -2.32 -0.39
N GLU A 51 -17.18 -1.65 0.09
CA GLU A 51 -18.58 -2.09 0.02
C GLU A 51 -19.21 -1.65 -1.30
N ASP A 52 -18.81 -0.50 -1.82
CA ASP A 52 -19.16 0.00 -3.14
C ASP A 52 -18.02 0.78 -3.80
N ASP A 53 -18.15 1.06 -5.09
CA ASP A 53 -17.09 1.70 -5.89
C ASP A 53 -16.65 3.08 -5.37
N GLU A 54 -17.55 3.83 -4.73
CA GLU A 54 -17.26 5.17 -4.23
C GLU A 54 -16.23 5.11 -3.08
N ASP A 55 -16.13 3.99 -2.37
CA ASP A 55 -15.11 3.77 -1.34
C ASP A 55 -13.69 3.88 -1.90
N VAL A 56 -13.47 3.37 -3.11
CA VAL A 56 -12.16 3.41 -3.78
C VAL A 56 -11.77 4.86 -4.07
N ILE A 57 -12.71 5.65 -4.60
CA ILE A 57 -12.50 7.07 -4.91
C ILE A 57 -12.33 7.88 -3.63
N THR A 58 -13.15 7.60 -2.62
CA THR A 58 -13.08 8.27 -1.33
C THR A 58 -11.72 8.05 -0.67
N GLU A 59 -11.23 6.81 -0.66
CA GLU A 59 -9.92 6.48 -0.09
C GLU A 59 -8.78 7.13 -0.88
N ALA A 60 -8.83 7.08 -2.21
CA ALA A 60 -7.86 7.77 -3.07
C ALA A 60 -7.82 9.27 -2.79
N LYS A 61 -8.98 9.91 -2.63
CA LYS A 61 -9.08 11.33 -2.23
C LYS A 61 -8.52 11.55 -0.84
N ARG A 62 -8.86 10.73 0.16
CA ARG A 62 -8.38 10.87 1.56
C ARG A 62 -6.86 10.92 1.65
N MET A 63 -6.16 10.10 0.88
CA MET A 63 -4.69 10.10 0.87
C MET A 63 -4.04 11.03 -0.17
N ASP A 64 -4.84 11.82 -0.90
CA ASP A 64 -4.40 12.64 -2.03
C ASP A 64 -3.59 11.78 -3.01
N ALA A 65 -4.16 10.68 -3.50
CA ALA A 65 -3.43 9.70 -4.28
C ALA A 65 -2.88 10.32 -5.60
N LEU A 66 -1.59 10.12 -5.84
CA LEU A 66 -0.92 10.47 -7.11
C LEU A 66 -1.05 9.35 -8.17
N GLY A 67 -1.43 8.16 -7.71
CA GLY A 67 -1.57 6.97 -8.52
C GLY A 67 -2.09 5.79 -7.70
N THR A 68 -2.35 4.66 -8.36
CA THR A 68 -2.86 3.43 -7.72
C THR A 68 -2.00 2.22 -8.08
N SER A 69 -1.71 1.38 -7.10
CA SER A 69 -1.06 0.08 -7.25
C SER A 69 -2.13 -1.00 -7.12
N ILE A 70 -2.39 -1.76 -8.18
CA ILE A 70 -3.40 -2.82 -8.21
C ILE A 70 -2.73 -4.15 -7.89
N THR A 71 -3.27 -4.82 -6.87
CA THR A 71 -2.74 -6.08 -6.35
C THR A 71 -3.90 -7.00 -5.92
N GLY A 72 -3.57 -8.17 -5.41
CA GLY A 72 -4.53 -9.21 -5.04
C GLY A 72 -3.80 -10.48 -4.63
N GLY A 73 -4.50 -11.61 -4.72
CA GLY A 73 -3.90 -12.85 -5.15
C GLY A 73 -3.49 -12.72 -6.62
N GLU A 74 -4.46 -12.75 -7.53
CA GLU A 74 -4.25 -12.50 -8.96
C GLU A 74 -5.30 -11.52 -9.55
N PRO A 75 -4.94 -10.24 -9.78
CA PRO A 75 -5.84 -9.26 -10.38
C PRO A 75 -6.38 -9.65 -11.76
N GLN A 76 -5.62 -10.41 -12.55
CA GLN A 76 -6.08 -10.85 -13.87
C GLN A 76 -7.18 -11.93 -13.79
N GLU A 77 -7.30 -12.68 -12.70
CA GLU A 77 -8.42 -13.62 -12.51
C GLU A 77 -9.76 -12.88 -12.30
N ALA A 78 -9.69 -11.62 -11.86
CA ALA A 78 -10.83 -10.72 -11.72
C ALA A 78 -10.88 -9.62 -12.79
N MET A 79 -10.49 -9.92 -14.04
CA MET A 79 -10.34 -8.94 -15.15
C MET A 79 -11.44 -7.87 -15.24
N ASN A 80 -12.73 -8.26 -15.19
CA ASN A 80 -13.82 -7.29 -15.31
C ASN A 80 -13.83 -6.26 -14.18
N LYS A 81 -13.54 -6.71 -12.95
CA LYS A 81 -13.46 -5.87 -11.77
C LYS A 81 -12.23 -4.97 -11.84
N THR A 82 -11.08 -5.54 -12.21
CA THR A 82 -9.81 -4.84 -12.39
C THR A 82 -9.91 -3.71 -13.42
N CYS A 83 -10.43 -4.00 -14.62
CA CYS A 83 -10.63 -2.98 -15.67
C CYS A 83 -11.62 -1.90 -15.22
N ARG A 84 -12.72 -2.26 -14.55
CA ARG A 84 -13.69 -1.28 -14.04
C ARG A 84 -13.04 -0.29 -13.07
N TYR A 85 -12.25 -0.76 -12.11
CA TYR A 85 -11.56 0.14 -11.17
C TYR A 85 -10.49 0.99 -11.85
N LEU A 86 -9.75 0.44 -12.82
CA LEU A 86 -8.80 1.21 -13.62
C LEU A 86 -9.49 2.38 -14.33
N SER A 87 -10.55 2.09 -15.09
CA SER A 87 -11.29 3.12 -15.84
C SER A 87 -11.90 4.16 -14.92
N MET A 88 -12.51 3.73 -13.81
CA MET A 88 -13.08 4.64 -12.81
C MET A 88 -12.04 5.58 -12.20
N LEU A 89 -10.83 5.07 -11.88
CA LEU A 89 -9.74 5.90 -11.35
C LEU A 89 -9.25 6.92 -12.40
N LYS A 90 -9.12 6.50 -13.65
CA LYS A 90 -8.72 7.39 -14.75
C LYS A 90 -9.78 8.44 -15.08
N GLU A 91 -11.06 8.08 -15.00
CA GLU A 91 -12.19 9.01 -15.18
C GLU A 91 -12.20 10.09 -14.08
N GLU A 92 -11.95 9.72 -12.83
CA GLU A 92 -11.98 10.65 -11.69
C GLU A 92 -10.72 11.54 -11.61
N PHE A 93 -9.53 10.94 -11.77
CA PHE A 93 -8.25 11.61 -11.51
C PHE A 93 -7.48 12.00 -12.79
N GLY A 94 -7.96 11.58 -13.95
CA GLY A 94 -7.36 11.85 -15.25
C GLY A 94 -6.22 10.89 -15.63
N GLU A 95 -5.76 11.03 -16.87
CA GLU A 95 -4.72 10.17 -17.47
C GLU A 95 -3.38 10.23 -16.72
N ASP A 96 -3.08 11.33 -16.05
CA ASP A 96 -1.85 11.51 -15.28
C ASP A 96 -1.79 10.66 -14.00
N HIS A 97 -2.93 10.16 -13.53
CA HIS A 97 -3.04 9.27 -12.37
C HIS A 97 -2.42 7.91 -12.72
N HIS A 98 -1.18 7.71 -12.29
CA HIS A 98 -0.42 6.54 -12.73
C HIS A 98 -0.93 5.27 -12.05
N THR A 99 -1.32 4.27 -12.83
CA THR A 99 -1.78 2.98 -12.38
C THR A 99 -0.74 1.91 -12.73
N HIS A 100 -0.48 1.00 -11.80
CA HIS A 100 0.33 -0.18 -12.11
C HIS A 100 -0.26 -1.42 -11.48
N LEU A 101 -0.03 -2.57 -12.08
CA LEU A 101 -0.63 -3.84 -11.67
C LEU A 101 0.45 -4.90 -11.46
N TYR A 102 0.35 -5.65 -10.37
CA TYR A 102 1.18 -6.83 -10.11
C TYR A 102 0.44 -8.08 -10.59
N THR A 103 1.13 -8.99 -11.27
CA THR A 103 0.54 -10.25 -11.73
C THR A 103 1.53 -11.40 -11.68
N GLY A 104 1.02 -12.56 -11.29
CA GLY A 104 1.72 -13.84 -11.28
C GLY A 104 1.44 -14.71 -12.50
N ILE A 105 0.71 -14.21 -13.50
CA ILE A 105 0.39 -14.95 -14.73
C ILE A 105 0.69 -14.09 -15.98
N THR A 106 0.87 -14.75 -17.12
CA THR A 106 1.09 -14.08 -18.41
C THR A 106 -0.20 -13.44 -18.93
N GLY A 107 -1.33 -14.15 -18.88
CA GLY A 107 -2.67 -13.64 -19.26
C GLY A 107 -2.90 -13.43 -20.77
N GLY A 108 -1.83 -13.29 -21.56
CA GLY A 108 -1.86 -13.19 -23.01
C GLY A 108 -2.33 -11.83 -23.54
N ARG A 109 -2.30 -11.68 -24.88
CA ARG A 109 -2.55 -10.41 -25.56
C ARG A 109 -3.90 -9.78 -25.26
N GLU A 110 -4.96 -10.59 -25.22
CA GLU A 110 -6.31 -10.06 -24.97
C GLU A 110 -6.40 -9.39 -23.59
N ASN A 111 -5.78 -9.98 -22.57
CA ASN A 111 -5.75 -9.36 -21.24
C ASN A 111 -4.92 -8.06 -21.26
N MET A 112 -3.74 -8.06 -21.90
CA MET A 112 -2.89 -6.87 -21.99
C MET A 112 -3.63 -5.71 -22.69
N ARG A 113 -4.32 -6.00 -23.79
CA ARG A 113 -5.17 -5.01 -24.48
C ARG A 113 -6.23 -4.44 -23.57
N ARG A 114 -7.00 -5.31 -22.90
CA ARG A 114 -8.08 -4.88 -22.01
C ARG A 114 -7.59 -4.06 -20.82
N LEU A 115 -6.41 -4.38 -20.27
CA LEU A 115 -5.78 -3.59 -19.22
C LEU A 115 -5.35 -2.21 -19.73
N SER A 116 -4.71 -2.17 -20.91
CA SER A 116 -4.29 -0.93 -21.57
C SER A 116 -5.48 -0.02 -21.90
N GLU A 117 -6.52 -0.57 -22.53
CA GLU A 117 -7.76 0.15 -22.85
C GLU A 117 -8.49 0.67 -21.60
N ALA A 118 -8.37 -0.04 -20.47
CA ALA A 118 -8.90 0.42 -19.20
C ALA A 118 -8.06 1.52 -18.53
N GLY A 119 -6.87 1.81 -19.07
CA GLY A 119 -5.96 2.84 -18.58
C GLY A 119 -4.90 2.32 -17.61
N LEU A 120 -4.43 1.08 -17.76
CA LEU A 120 -3.22 0.62 -17.06
C LEU A 120 -1.97 1.25 -17.72
N ASP A 121 -1.06 1.82 -16.92
CA ASP A 121 0.19 2.41 -17.46
C ASP A 121 1.36 1.40 -17.43
N GLU A 122 1.48 0.65 -16.34
CA GLU A 122 2.64 -0.20 -16.04
C GLU A 122 2.18 -1.56 -15.52
N ILE A 123 2.75 -2.65 -16.05
CA ILE A 123 2.46 -4.02 -15.60
C ILE A 123 3.74 -4.68 -15.09
N ARG A 124 3.65 -5.22 -13.88
CA ARG A 124 4.77 -5.85 -13.17
C ARG A 124 4.54 -7.35 -13.07
N PHE A 125 5.33 -8.09 -13.82
CA PHE A 125 5.29 -9.54 -13.85
C PHE A 125 6.09 -10.13 -12.70
N HIS A 126 5.51 -11.14 -12.06
CA HIS A 126 6.13 -11.98 -11.04
C HIS A 126 6.18 -13.42 -11.55
N PRO A 127 7.22 -13.80 -12.32
CA PRO A 127 7.37 -15.17 -12.82
C PRO A 127 7.53 -16.20 -11.67
N PRO A 128 7.01 -17.43 -11.84
CA PRO A 128 7.22 -18.53 -10.91
C PRO A 128 8.69 -18.72 -10.57
N TYR A 129 8.98 -18.92 -9.28
CA TYR A 129 10.35 -19.07 -8.79
C TYR A 129 11.09 -20.23 -9.46
N GLU A 130 10.37 -21.29 -9.81
CA GLU A 130 10.87 -22.50 -10.44
C GLU A 130 11.32 -22.28 -11.89
N LEU A 131 10.94 -21.17 -12.53
CA LEU A 131 11.31 -20.83 -13.91
C LEU A 131 12.44 -19.79 -14.00
N TRP A 132 12.94 -19.30 -12.88
CA TRP A 132 14.03 -18.31 -12.89
C TRP A 132 15.31 -18.91 -13.46
N GLY A 133 15.84 -18.31 -14.52
CA GLY A 133 16.98 -18.80 -15.29
C GLY A 133 16.58 -19.54 -16.58
N ASP A 134 15.28 -19.78 -16.79
CA ASP A 134 14.72 -20.50 -17.93
C ASP A 134 13.47 -19.78 -18.51
N LEU A 135 13.39 -18.45 -18.40
CA LEU A 135 12.28 -17.65 -18.94
C LEU A 135 12.40 -17.39 -20.44
N HIS A 136 13.62 -17.34 -20.99
CA HIS A 136 13.83 -17.13 -22.42
C HIS A 136 13.21 -18.26 -23.27
N GLY A 137 12.59 -17.89 -24.39
CA GLY A 137 11.87 -18.78 -25.29
C GLY A 137 10.53 -19.27 -24.75
N THR A 138 10.07 -18.76 -23.60
CA THR A 138 8.78 -19.12 -23.00
C THR A 138 7.72 -18.03 -23.19
N GLU A 139 6.50 -18.33 -22.76
CA GLU A 139 5.42 -17.34 -22.71
C GLU A 139 5.72 -16.12 -21.82
N TRP A 140 6.67 -16.24 -20.89
CA TRP A 140 7.11 -15.12 -20.03
C TRP A 140 7.94 -14.08 -20.77
N GLU A 141 8.77 -14.49 -21.73
CA GLU A 141 9.43 -13.55 -22.62
C GLU A 141 8.42 -12.94 -23.60
N GLU A 142 7.56 -13.78 -24.20
CA GLU A 142 6.55 -13.32 -25.17
C GLU A 142 5.65 -12.23 -24.57
N ILE A 143 5.18 -12.41 -23.32
CA ILE A 143 4.25 -11.47 -22.71
C ILE A 143 4.85 -10.09 -22.46
N LEU A 144 6.17 -9.98 -22.24
CA LEU A 144 6.84 -8.68 -22.08
C LEU A 144 6.72 -7.86 -23.37
N HIS A 145 6.98 -8.49 -24.51
CA HIS A 145 6.83 -7.85 -25.82
C HIS A 145 5.37 -7.52 -26.12
N VAL A 146 4.45 -8.45 -25.85
CA VAL A 146 3.01 -8.24 -26.04
C VAL A 146 2.49 -7.06 -25.21
N ALA A 147 2.86 -6.97 -23.94
CA ALA A 147 2.47 -5.87 -23.07
C ALA A 147 2.94 -4.52 -23.63
N ARG A 148 4.20 -4.46 -24.08
CA ARG A 148 4.78 -3.27 -24.72
C ARG A 148 4.04 -2.89 -26.01
N GLU A 149 3.72 -3.85 -26.86
CA GLU A 149 2.97 -3.63 -28.11
C GLU A 149 1.55 -3.12 -27.87
N GLU A 150 0.88 -3.58 -26.81
CA GLU A 150 -0.45 -3.08 -26.42
C GLU A 150 -0.37 -1.75 -25.65
N GLY A 151 0.82 -1.17 -25.48
CA GLY A 151 1.03 0.18 -24.92
C GLY A 151 1.30 0.24 -23.42
N LEU A 152 1.52 -0.90 -22.77
CA LEU A 152 1.89 -0.97 -21.35
C LEU A 152 3.41 -0.87 -21.18
N THR A 153 3.85 -0.43 -20.01
CA THR A 153 5.27 -0.55 -19.60
C THR A 153 5.48 -1.88 -18.87
N PRO A 154 6.10 -2.90 -19.50
CA PRO A 154 6.39 -4.17 -18.84
C PRO A 154 7.59 -4.05 -17.91
N ALA A 155 7.51 -4.63 -16.73
CA ALA A 155 8.60 -4.69 -15.76
C ALA A 155 8.52 -5.99 -14.95
N PHE A 156 9.59 -6.29 -14.21
CA PHE A 156 9.59 -7.37 -13.23
C PHE A 156 9.38 -6.83 -11.81
N GLU A 157 8.63 -7.58 -11.00
CA GLU A 157 8.59 -7.41 -9.56
C GLU A 157 8.81 -8.79 -8.92
N ILE A 158 9.96 -8.97 -8.27
CA ILE A 158 10.39 -10.26 -7.74
C ILE A 158 10.75 -10.16 -6.25
N PRO A 159 10.53 -11.22 -5.46
CA PRO A 159 11.01 -11.31 -4.09
C PRO A 159 12.52 -11.59 -4.11
N GLY A 160 13.27 -11.01 -3.18
CA GLY A 160 14.71 -11.14 -3.11
C GLY A 160 15.15 -12.50 -2.54
N ILE A 161 14.73 -13.60 -3.16
CA ILE A 161 15.02 -14.97 -2.72
C ILE A 161 16.48 -15.33 -3.04
N ARG A 162 16.91 -15.05 -4.27
CA ARG A 162 18.27 -15.27 -4.79
C ARG A 162 18.57 -14.28 -5.91
N PRO A 163 19.84 -13.99 -6.22
CA PRO A 163 20.20 -13.31 -7.45
C PRO A 163 19.83 -14.17 -8.67
N GLU A 164 19.43 -13.52 -9.75
CA GLU A 164 19.16 -14.16 -11.04
C GLU A 164 19.52 -13.19 -12.18
N GLU A 165 20.56 -13.54 -12.95
CA GLU A 165 21.13 -12.69 -13.99
C GLU A 165 20.22 -12.61 -15.22
N GLU A 166 19.38 -13.61 -15.46
CA GLU A 166 18.44 -13.63 -16.60
C GLU A 166 17.51 -12.40 -16.60
N PHE A 167 17.14 -11.89 -15.42
CA PHE A 167 16.36 -10.64 -15.34
C PHE A 167 17.14 -9.44 -15.88
N LEU A 168 18.46 -9.38 -15.69
CA LEU A 168 19.30 -8.30 -16.21
C LEU A 168 19.38 -8.36 -17.74
N GLU A 169 19.51 -9.57 -18.29
CA GLU A 169 19.52 -9.80 -19.73
C GLU A 169 18.25 -9.23 -20.39
N PHE A 170 17.06 -9.51 -19.84
CA PHE A 170 15.80 -8.91 -20.33
C PHE A 170 15.76 -7.37 -20.25
N LEU A 171 16.46 -6.75 -19.30
CA LEU A 171 16.55 -5.29 -19.19
C LEU A 171 17.49 -4.72 -20.26
N ASP A 172 18.63 -5.36 -20.50
CA ASP A 172 19.62 -4.98 -21.51
C ASP A 172 19.06 -5.14 -22.93
N GLU A 173 18.30 -6.19 -23.16
CA GLU A 173 17.58 -6.43 -24.43
C GLU A 173 16.41 -5.47 -24.64
N GLY A 174 15.94 -4.83 -23.56
CA GLY A 174 14.79 -3.92 -23.57
C GLY A 174 13.44 -4.63 -23.69
N ALA A 175 13.37 -5.91 -23.33
CA ALA A 175 12.11 -6.64 -23.18
C ALA A 175 11.32 -6.08 -21.99
N ALA A 176 11.98 -5.89 -20.85
CA ALA A 176 11.45 -5.25 -19.64
C ALA A 176 12.08 -3.87 -19.40
N GLU A 177 11.31 -2.95 -18.82
CA GLU A 177 11.77 -1.58 -18.56
C GLU A 177 12.62 -1.49 -17.27
N PHE A 178 12.26 -2.26 -16.25
CA PHE A 178 13.00 -2.34 -14.99
C PHE A 178 12.70 -3.64 -14.24
N CYS A 179 13.52 -3.94 -13.24
CA CYS A 179 13.30 -5.02 -12.30
C CYS A 179 13.32 -4.49 -10.87
N ASN A 180 12.20 -4.65 -10.17
CA ASN A 180 12.12 -4.38 -8.74
C ASN A 180 12.34 -5.68 -7.97
N VAL A 181 13.34 -5.66 -7.09
CA VAL A 181 13.61 -6.74 -6.15
C VAL A 181 13.15 -6.30 -4.77
N ASN A 182 12.11 -6.93 -4.24
CA ASN A 182 11.65 -6.69 -2.88
C ASN A 182 12.53 -7.44 -1.89
N GLU A 183 12.96 -6.81 -0.81
CA GLU A 183 13.59 -7.53 0.30
C GLU A 183 12.71 -8.70 0.74
N PHE A 184 13.35 -9.83 1.00
CA PHE A 184 12.63 -11.07 1.27
C PHE A 184 12.14 -11.10 2.71
N GLU A 185 10.83 -11.22 2.87
CA GLU A 185 10.14 -11.00 4.14
C GLU A 185 9.27 -12.20 4.53
N MET A 186 9.36 -12.58 5.81
CA MET A 186 8.39 -13.41 6.48
C MET A 186 7.29 -12.56 7.11
N SER A 187 6.06 -13.03 6.98
CA SER A 187 4.86 -12.48 7.60
C SER A 187 4.05 -13.61 8.25
N ASP A 188 3.05 -13.25 9.04
CA ASP A 188 2.11 -14.21 9.63
C ASP A 188 1.45 -15.12 8.57
N GLY A 189 1.29 -14.63 7.33
CA GLY A 189 0.69 -15.38 6.23
C GLY A 189 1.60 -16.41 5.58
N ASN A 190 2.93 -16.30 5.71
CA ASN A 190 3.88 -17.17 5.02
C ASN A 190 4.87 -17.91 5.93
N TYR A 191 5.05 -17.50 7.21
CA TYR A 191 6.17 -17.97 8.04
C TYR A 191 6.30 -19.49 8.11
N ARG A 192 5.19 -20.24 8.26
CA ARG A 192 5.23 -21.72 8.33
C ARG A 192 5.75 -22.33 7.04
N ARG A 193 5.22 -21.89 5.89
CA ARG A 193 5.61 -22.38 4.56
C ARG A 193 7.05 -22.01 4.24
N MET A 194 7.48 -20.82 4.67
CA MET A 194 8.86 -20.36 4.56
C MET A 194 9.83 -21.19 5.40
N GLN A 195 9.47 -21.52 6.65
CA GLN A 195 10.26 -22.40 7.51
C GLN A 195 10.34 -23.83 6.96
N GLU A 196 9.23 -24.37 6.45
CA GLU A 196 9.21 -25.67 5.76
C GLU A 196 10.10 -25.69 4.51
N ALA A 197 10.21 -24.55 3.81
CA ALA A 197 11.11 -24.34 2.68
C ALA A 197 12.58 -24.07 3.09
N GLY A 198 12.89 -24.04 4.39
CA GLY A 198 14.26 -23.92 4.91
C GLY A 198 14.76 -22.48 5.13
N TYR A 199 13.86 -21.50 5.16
CA TYR A 199 14.22 -20.10 5.45
C TYR A 199 14.00 -19.76 6.93
N GLU A 200 14.87 -18.91 7.48
CA GLU A 200 14.77 -18.39 8.86
C GLU A 200 14.79 -16.85 8.88
N LEU A 201 14.17 -16.26 9.91
CA LEU A 201 14.24 -14.82 10.13
C LEU A 201 15.69 -14.40 10.42
N GLN A 202 16.08 -13.25 9.89
CA GLN A 202 17.36 -12.63 10.21
C GLN A 202 17.37 -12.17 11.68
N ASP A 203 18.49 -12.43 12.38
CA ASP A 203 18.66 -12.04 13.78
C ASP A 203 18.43 -10.53 13.98
N GLY A 204 17.49 -10.19 14.86
CA GLY A 204 17.17 -8.80 15.21
C GLY A 204 16.24 -8.06 14.23
N HIS A 205 15.74 -8.72 13.18
CA HIS A 205 14.74 -8.14 12.27
C HIS A 205 13.32 -8.66 12.56
N MET A 206 12.30 -7.81 12.31
CA MET A 206 10.89 -8.18 12.51
C MET A 206 10.34 -9.09 11.40
N SER A 207 10.85 -8.95 10.17
CA SER A 207 10.32 -9.65 8.98
C SER A 207 11.39 -10.12 8.01
N ALA A 208 12.58 -9.52 7.96
CA ALA A 208 13.60 -9.85 6.96
C ALA A 208 14.13 -11.29 7.11
N VAL A 209 14.37 -11.96 5.98
CA VAL A 209 14.96 -13.31 5.89
C VAL A 209 16.45 -13.20 5.62
N ASP A 210 17.24 -14.06 6.29
CA ASP A 210 18.70 -13.98 6.22
C ASP A 210 19.28 -14.38 4.86
N GLY A 211 20.40 -13.76 4.50
CA GLY A 211 21.38 -14.29 3.53
C GLY A 211 21.29 -13.89 2.05
N SER A 212 20.14 -13.44 1.54
CA SER A 212 19.99 -13.20 0.08
C SER A 212 20.29 -11.76 -0.37
N LYS A 213 20.10 -10.78 0.52
CA LYS A 213 20.22 -9.35 0.21
C LYS A 213 21.59 -8.96 -0.35
N GLU A 214 22.67 -9.30 0.36
CA GLU A 214 24.04 -8.95 -0.05
C GLU A 214 24.35 -9.55 -1.42
N GLN A 215 24.00 -10.82 -1.64
CA GLN A 215 24.21 -11.52 -2.90
C GLN A 215 23.46 -10.86 -4.07
N ILE A 216 22.22 -10.41 -3.83
CA ILE A 216 21.43 -9.70 -4.84
C ILE A 216 22.03 -8.33 -5.14
N LEU A 217 22.44 -7.58 -4.12
CA LEU A 217 23.05 -6.27 -4.32
C LEU A 217 24.38 -6.39 -5.07
N ASP A 218 25.19 -7.40 -4.76
CA ASP A 218 26.46 -7.65 -5.44
C ASP A 218 26.28 -8.07 -6.90
N ALA A 219 25.26 -8.88 -7.20
CA ALA A 219 25.04 -9.42 -8.55
C ALA A 219 24.20 -8.48 -9.45
N MET A 220 23.20 -7.80 -8.88
CA MET A 220 22.18 -7.06 -9.64
C MET A 220 22.12 -5.57 -9.28
N GLY A 221 22.65 -5.17 -8.12
CA GLY A 221 22.45 -3.83 -7.55
C GLY A 221 23.13 -2.70 -8.32
N ASP A 222 24.17 -3.00 -9.11
CA ASP A 222 24.87 -2.01 -9.94
C ASP A 222 24.15 -1.73 -11.27
N HIS A 223 23.14 -2.52 -11.63
CA HIS A 223 22.39 -2.33 -12.87
C HIS A 223 21.42 -1.15 -12.76
N GLU A 224 21.50 -0.18 -13.68
CA GLU A 224 20.79 1.11 -13.57
C GLU A 224 19.25 1.02 -13.57
N ARG A 225 18.72 -0.10 -14.09
CA ARG A 225 17.28 -0.43 -14.13
C ARG A 225 16.83 -1.44 -13.06
N VAL A 226 17.68 -1.76 -12.10
CA VAL A 226 17.32 -2.61 -10.95
C VAL A 226 17.09 -1.74 -9.72
N TYR A 227 15.96 -1.96 -9.04
CA TYR A 227 15.66 -1.32 -7.78
C TYR A 227 15.47 -2.35 -6.67
N PHE A 228 16.34 -2.31 -5.65
CA PHE A 228 16.16 -3.12 -4.45
C PHE A 228 15.31 -2.35 -3.42
N CYS A 229 14.07 -2.78 -3.21
CA CYS A 229 13.13 -2.17 -2.28
C CYS A 229 13.25 -2.81 -0.88
N THR A 230 13.80 -2.07 0.08
CA THR A 230 13.98 -2.56 1.46
C THR A 230 12.69 -2.49 2.29
N SER A 231 12.52 -3.45 3.20
CA SER A 231 11.45 -3.49 4.21
C SER A 231 11.39 -2.20 5.04
N VAL A 232 12.55 -1.75 5.52
CA VAL A 232 12.70 -0.50 6.29
C VAL A 232 12.19 0.71 5.51
N PHE A 233 12.42 0.76 4.20
CA PHE A 233 11.92 1.83 3.36
C PHE A 233 10.38 1.79 3.22
N LYS A 234 9.80 0.60 3.07
CA LYS A 234 8.34 0.40 3.01
C LYS A 234 7.66 0.84 4.32
N ASP A 235 8.20 0.40 5.46
CA ASP A 235 7.54 0.61 6.75
C ASP A 235 7.78 2.02 7.32
N ALA A 236 9.02 2.53 7.26
CA ALA A 236 9.34 3.79 7.93
C ALA A 236 9.08 5.03 7.06
N ALA A 237 9.26 4.93 5.74
CA ALA A 237 9.15 6.08 4.84
C ALA A 237 7.83 6.10 4.09
N GLN A 238 7.47 5.01 3.40
CA GLN A 238 6.25 4.98 2.58
C GLN A 238 4.99 5.08 3.45
N HIS A 239 4.88 4.27 4.51
CA HIS A 239 3.71 4.32 5.40
C HIS A 239 3.58 5.68 6.08
N ARG A 240 4.64 6.18 6.74
CA ARG A 240 4.66 7.50 7.37
C ARG A 240 4.32 8.63 6.39
N ASN A 241 4.87 8.61 5.17
CA ASN A 241 4.54 9.63 4.17
C ASN A 241 3.06 9.59 3.78
N ARG A 242 2.47 8.39 3.65
CA ARG A 242 1.03 8.24 3.40
C ARG A 242 0.21 8.80 4.55
N LEU A 243 0.54 8.46 5.79
CA LEU A 243 -0.14 8.99 6.98
C LEU A 243 -0.10 10.52 7.01
N LYS A 244 1.07 11.13 6.74
CA LYS A 244 1.20 12.59 6.64
C LYS A 244 0.33 13.21 5.54
N ARG A 245 0.15 12.54 4.41
CA ARG A 245 -0.76 13.02 3.34
C ARG A 245 -2.20 12.95 3.82
N MET A 246 -2.60 11.82 4.38
CA MET A 246 -3.95 11.61 4.90
C MET A 246 -4.28 12.61 6.01
N ALA A 247 -3.44 12.73 7.04
CA ALA A 247 -3.67 13.63 8.16
C ALA A 247 -3.87 15.08 7.72
N ARG A 248 -3.08 15.58 6.76
CA ARG A 248 -3.27 16.94 6.23
C ARG A 248 -4.61 17.15 5.54
N ASN A 249 -5.16 16.10 4.96
CA ASN A 249 -6.39 16.19 4.17
C ASN A 249 -7.64 15.93 5.00
N ILE A 250 -7.55 15.08 6.04
CA ILE A 250 -8.71 14.69 6.85
C ILE A 250 -8.82 15.44 8.18
N ARG A 251 -7.76 16.10 8.64
CA ARG A 251 -7.76 16.82 9.91
C ARG A 251 -8.91 17.80 9.99
N ARG A 252 -9.50 17.92 11.17
CA ARG A 252 -10.42 18.99 11.52
C ARG A 252 -9.62 20.24 11.88
N GLU A 253 -10.31 21.37 12.03
CA GLU A 253 -9.71 22.64 12.40
C GLU A 253 -8.91 22.57 13.71
N PHE A 254 -9.28 21.67 14.62
CA PHE A 254 -8.67 21.51 15.93
C PHE A 254 -7.74 20.30 16.07
N ASP A 255 -7.61 19.46 15.05
CA ASP A 255 -6.71 18.31 15.12
C ASP A 255 -5.27 18.78 14.89
N ASP A 256 -4.38 18.43 15.81
CA ASP A 256 -2.95 18.59 15.60
C ASP A 256 -2.38 17.40 14.84
N VAL A 257 -1.49 17.67 13.88
CA VAL A 257 -0.81 16.64 13.08
C VAL A 257 0.61 16.46 13.60
N THR A 258 0.96 15.25 14.01
CA THR A 258 2.32 14.94 14.51
C THR A 258 3.34 14.81 13.38
N ASP A 259 4.62 14.74 13.77
CA ASP A 259 5.72 14.44 12.85
C ASP A 259 5.69 13.01 12.28
N ASP A 260 4.87 12.12 12.82
CA ASP A 260 4.63 10.78 12.27
C ASP A 260 3.37 10.71 11.40
N GLY A 261 2.61 11.81 11.31
CA GLY A 261 1.39 11.89 10.51
C GLY A 261 0.15 11.31 11.19
N THR A 262 0.16 11.20 12.51
CA THR A 262 -1.03 10.91 13.34
C THR A 262 -1.78 12.21 13.67
N LEU A 263 -3.02 12.07 14.13
CA LEU A 263 -3.89 13.17 14.59
C LEU A 263 -3.99 13.15 16.11
N VAL A 264 -3.92 14.32 16.73
CA VAL A 264 -4.03 14.52 18.18
C VAL A 264 -5.22 15.43 18.48
N TYR A 265 -6.11 14.98 19.35
CA TYR A 265 -7.27 15.74 19.84
C TYR A 265 -7.60 15.36 21.29
N GLY A 266 -8.33 16.23 21.97
CA GLY A 266 -8.90 15.98 23.29
C GLY A 266 -10.22 15.24 23.19
N LYS A 267 -10.55 14.48 24.22
CA LYS A 267 -11.84 13.81 24.36
C LYS A 267 -12.38 13.98 25.77
N THR A 268 -13.65 14.38 25.85
CA THR A 268 -14.38 14.58 27.11
C THR A 268 -15.79 13.98 27.04
N TRP A 269 -16.42 13.82 28.20
CA TRP A 269 -17.81 13.35 28.34
C TRP A 269 -18.78 14.47 28.72
N GLU A 270 -18.31 15.73 28.66
CA GLU A 270 -19.18 16.90 28.82
C GLU A 270 -20.19 17.02 27.68
N THR A 271 -21.28 17.74 27.94
CA THR A 271 -22.31 17.98 26.92
C THR A 271 -21.94 19.15 26.02
N ARG A 272 -22.57 19.21 24.83
CA ARG A 272 -22.45 20.36 23.92
C ARG A 272 -22.79 21.67 24.63
N GLU A 273 -23.88 21.68 25.39
CA GLU A 273 -24.35 22.87 26.10
C GLU A 273 -23.30 23.35 27.12
N ARG A 274 -22.62 22.42 27.79
CA ARG A 274 -21.54 22.77 28.74
C ARG A 274 -20.36 23.43 28.03
N LEU A 275 -19.96 22.91 26.87
CA LEU A 275 -18.87 23.52 26.07
C LEU A 275 -19.27 24.91 25.54
N GLU A 276 -20.52 25.09 25.12
CA GLU A 276 -21.07 26.39 24.72
C GLU A 276 -21.09 27.39 25.89
N GLU A 277 -21.45 26.94 27.10
CA GLU A 277 -21.40 27.75 28.33
C GLU A 277 -19.97 28.17 28.70
N LEU A 278 -18.99 27.28 28.49
CA LEU A 278 -17.56 27.54 28.67
C LEU A 278 -16.97 28.40 27.54
N GLY A 279 -17.75 28.71 26.50
CA GLY A 279 -17.35 29.58 25.40
C GLY A 279 -16.44 28.90 24.36
N VAL A 280 -16.43 27.56 24.30
CA VAL A 280 -15.69 26.82 23.27
C VAL A 280 -16.36 27.02 21.91
N PRO A 281 -15.66 27.58 20.90
CA PRO A 281 -16.25 27.77 19.58
C PRO A 281 -16.62 26.44 18.88
N GLU A 282 -17.68 26.44 18.07
CA GLU A 282 -18.17 25.24 17.38
C GLU A 282 -17.11 24.59 16.46
N GLU A 283 -16.19 25.39 15.92
CA GLU A 283 -15.09 24.89 15.09
C GLU A 283 -14.05 24.08 15.87
N PHE A 284 -14.01 24.16 17.20
CA PHE A 284 -13.03 23.46 18.04
C PHE A 284 -13.55 22.16 18.67
N TYR A 285 -14.77 21.72 18.34
CA TYR A 285 -15.27 20.43 18.81
C TYR A 285 -16.16 19.70 17.81
N THR A 286 -16.35 18.41 18.04
CA THR A 286 -17.25 17.55 17.29
C THR A 286 -17.97 16.64 18.28
N VAL A 287 -19.30 16.75 18.33
CA VAL A 287 -20.14 15.91 19.17
C VAL A 287 -20.23 14.50 18.56
N LYS A 288 -19.88 13.48 19.34
CA LYS A 288 -20.09 12.06 19.02
C LYS A 288 -21.27 11.51 19.82
N SER A 289 -21.59 10.24 19.62
CA SER A 289 -22.71 9.58 20.29
C SER A 289 -22.56 9.48 21.81
N ASP A 290 -21.34 9.32 22.30
CA ASP A 290 -21.02 8.98 23.70
C ASP A 290 -19.99 9.92 24.34
N HIS A 291 -19.42 10.85 23.56
CA HIS A 291 -18.39 11.79 24.00
C HIS A 291 -18.33 13.01 23.06
N VAL A 292 -17.49 13.99 23.41
CA VAL A 292 -17.12 15.10 22.55
C VAL A 292 -15.62 15.06 22.30
N GLU A 293 -15.24 15.20 21.03
CA GLU A 293 -13.84 15.38 20.62
C GLU A 293 -13.61 16.88 20.41
N LEU A 294 -12.49 17.42 20.90
CA LEU A 294 -12.19 18.86 20.84
C LEU A 294 -10.69 19.12 20.76
N ALA A 295 -10.28 20.38 20.61
CA ALA A 295 -8.87 20.77 20.68
C ALA A 295 -8.23 20.29 21.99
N TRP A 296 -7.13 19.54 21.91
CA TRP A 296 -6.52 18.92 23.10
C TRP A 296 -6.02 19.97 24.11
N TRP A 297 -5.44 21.08 23.61
CA TRP A 297 -4.94 22.16 24.47
C TRP A 297 -6.04 22.90 25.21
N LEU A 298 -7.23 23.06 24.61
CA LEU A 298 -8.39 23.64 25.30
C LEU A 298 -8.89 22.70 26.40
N LEU A 299 -8.93 21.40 26.12
CA LEU A 299 -9.35 20.41 27.12
C LEU A 299 -8.38 20.37 28.31
N GLU A 300 -7.08 20.40 28.05
CA GLU A 300 -6.05 20.46 29.09
C GLU A 300 -6.25 21.68 30.00
N GLU A 301 -6.41 22.88 29.43
CA GLU A 301 -6.68 24.12 30.17
C GLU A 301 -7.97 24.02 31.02
N MET A 302 -9.07 23.54 30.44
CA MET A 302 -10.35 23.40 31.16
C MET A 302 -10.28 22.39 32.33
N VAL A 303 -9.48 21.32 32.20
CA VAL A 303 -9.27 20.35 33.28
C VAL A 303 -8.39 20.96 34.39
N GLU A 304 -7.33 21.69 34.02
CA GLU A 304 -6.45 22.37 34.99
C GLU A 304 -7.19 23.46 35.81
N GLU A 305 -8.13 24.17 35.19
CA GLU A 305 -8.96 25.19 35.84
C GLU A 305 -10.12 24.60 36.66
N GLY A 306 -10.42 23.31 36.48
CA GLY A 306 -11.49 22.59 37.17
C GLY A 306 -12.87 22.83 36.58
N ASP A 307 -12.96 23.35 35.35
CA ASP A 307 -14.20 23.56 34.62
C ASP A 307 -14.77 22.25 34.04
N VAL A 308 -13.87 21.30 33.78
CA VAL A 308 -14.15 19.93 33.32
C VAL A 308 -13.51 18.94 34.28
N GLU A 309 -14.26 17.93 34.72
CA GLU A 309 -13.79 16.99 35.77
C GLU A 309 -12.68 16.05 35.28
N ARG A 310 -12.74 15.62 34.01
CA ARG A 310 -11.80 14.67 33.41
C ARG A 310 -11.80 14.75 31.89
N GLY A 311 -10.70 14.31 31.28
CA GLY A 311 -10.56 14.18 29.83
C GLY A 311 -9.47 13.20 29.45
N GLU A 312 -9.26 13.00 28.15
CA GLU A 312 -8.08 12.29 27.63
C GLU A 312 -7.58 12.97 26.36
N ILE A 313 -6.26 13.03 26.17
CA ILE A 313 -5.65 13.33 24.88
C ILE A 313 -5.54 12.02 24.11
N VAL A 314 -6.01 12.02 22.87
CA VAL A 314 -6.03 10.86 21.99
C VAL A 314 -5.13 11.12 20.79
N GLU A 315 -4.16 10.24 20.58
CA GLU A 315 -3.40 10.16 19.33
C GLU A 315 -3.94 9.01 18.47
N GLN A 316 -4.23 9.28 17.20
CA GLN A 316 -4.92 8.36 16.30
C GLN A 316 -4.30 8.36 14.89
N TYR A 317 -4.26 7.19 14.24
CA TYR A 317 -3.92 7.12 12.83
C TYR A 317 -5.02 7.75 11.95
N PRO A 318 -4.67 8.47 10.87
CA PRO A 318 -5.63 9.03 9.92
C PRO A 318 -6.24 7.99 8.95
N THR A 319 -6.11 6.70 9.26
CA THR A 319 -6.60 5.58 8.44
C THR A 319 -8.12 5.44 8.51
N TYR A 320 -8.68 4.53 7.71
CA TYR A 320 -10.13 4.29 7.67
C TYR A 320 -10.69 3.84 9.03
N ASP A 321 -9.98 2.93 9.71
CA ASP A 321 -10.34 2.36 11.00
C ASP A 321 -10.05 3.30 12.19
N GLY A 322 -9.24 4.35 11.98
CA GLY A 322 -8.90 5.30 13.02
C GLY A 322 -8.27 4.61 14.23
N GLN A 323 -7.31 3.73 14.02
CA GLN A 323 -6.70 3.02 15.14
C GLN A 323 -6.02 4.02 16.10
N VAL A 324 -6.37 3.92 17.38
CA VAL A 324 -5.77 4.75 18.44
C VAL A 324 -4.36 4.24 18.72
N VAL A 325 -3.41 5.18 18.71
CA VAL A 325 -1.99 4.95 19.02
C VAL A 325 -1.78 5.05 20.52
N GLU A 326 -2.23 6.16 21.11
CA GLU A 326 -2.03 6.46 22.52
C GLU A 326 -3.25 7.18 23.10
N ARG A 327 -3.46 6.98 24.41
CA ARG A 327 -4.38 7.78 25.22
C ARG A 327 -3.66 8.27 26.47
N THR A 328 -3.69 9.58 26.68
CA THR A 328 -3.09 10.23 27.85
C THR A 328 -4.21 10.82 28.71
N PRO A 329 -4.50 10.26 29.89
CA PRO A 329 -5.54 10.79 30.77
C PRO A 329 -5.22 12.21 31.26
N LEU A 330 -6.26 13.04 31.34
CA LEU A 330 -6.27 14.34 32.01
C LEU A 330 -7.19 14.22 33.23
N ALA A 331 -6.59 14.24 34.43
CA ALA A 331 -7.17 14.00 35.76
C ALA A 331 -7.55 12.56 36.14
#